data_AF-A0A427A771-F1
#
_entry.id   AF-A0A427A771-F1
#
_cell.length_a   1.000
_cell.length_b   1.000
_cell.length_c   1.000
_cell.angle_alpha   90.00
_cell.angle_beta   90.00
_cell.angle_gamma   90.00
#
_symmetry.space_group_name_H-M   'P 1'
#
loop_
_entity.id
_entity.type
_entity.pdbx_description
1 polymer ?
#
loop_
_entity_poly.entity_id
_entity_poly.type
_entity_poly.pdbx_seq_one_letter_code
_entity_poly.pdbx_strand_id
1 'polypeptide(L)'
;MQFPLLKLKLSSRLILFALSDKPGHHNFELLHKLVLPDGSILRAQLPGRPTRDCLFCDPARDGTRSCSGVVGVFNCQGAGWCKLAKKTRVHDAAPGTLTVAVTATDVDTIAQLAGPDWDGQAVLYAFKSGLRELIRLPKGAALPVTLKVLEYEVFHVCPLKNIAPNISFAPIGLLDMFNAGGAVEHFGVQVTSADPVDGDNGNAIGENRGSKARVVLRLRGCGRLGAYSSQRPLKCTLDSSDVEFGYEEETGLLTINLPVPEKEMYKWSLEIQV
;
A
#
# COMPACT_ATOMS: atom_id res chain seq x y z
N MET A 1 16.28 27.74 -4.77
CA MET A 1 14.88 27.60 -4.30
C MET A 1 14.78 26.21 -3.71
N GLN A 2 14.47 26.09 -2.42
CA GLN A 2 14.59 24.85 -1.66
C GLN A 2 13.20 24.52 -1.10
N PHE A 3 12.57 23.47 -1.62
CA PHE A 3 11.22 23.07 -1.21
C PHE A 3 11.29 22.51 0.22
N PRO A 4 10.53 23.06 1.20
CA PRO A 4 10.62 22.67 2.61
C PRO A 4 9.95 21.33 2.93
N LEU A 5 9.11 20.84 2.02
CA LEU A 5 8.52 19.51 2.00
C LEU A 5 9.07 18.75 0.80
N LEU A 6 9.46 17.50 1.01
CA LEU A 6 9.83 16.58 -0.05
C LEU A 6 8.87 15.40 0.01
N LYS A 7 7.92 15.35 -0.94
CA LYS A 7 7.18 14.11 -1.22
C LYS A 7 8.08 13.20 -2.06
N LEU A 8 8.20 11.93 -1.69
CA LEU A 8 8.96 10.93 -2.46
C LEU A 8 8.04 9.78 -2.87
N LYS A 9 7.59 9.86 -4.13
CA LYS A 9 7.23 8.75 -5.01
C LYS A 9 8.54 8.13 -5.54
N LEU A 10 8.48 7.32 -6.60
CA LEU A 10 9.57 6.49 -7.04
C LEU A 10 9.74 6.34 -8.62
N SER A 11 10.98 6.38 -9.19
CA SER A 11 11.48 5.98 -10.56
C SER A 11 13.04 5.99 -10.72
N SER A 12 13.61 5.39 -11.77
CA SER A 12 14.88 4.58 -11.75
C SER A 12 16.25 5.21 -12.07
N ARG A 13 17.29 4.70 -11.36
CA ARG A 13 18.45 3.92 -11.87
C ARG A 13 18.85 2.89 -10.78
N LEU A 14 19.81 2.00 -11.04
CA LEU A 14 20.27 0.91 -10.14
C LEU A 14 20.42 1.36 -8.67
N ILE A 15 19.38 1.19 -7.84
CA ILE A 15 19.48 1.41 -6.40
C ILE A 15 20.15 0.18 -5.79
N LEU A 16 21.46 0.30 -5.62
CA LEU A 16 22.21 -0.51 -4.66
C LEU A 16 21.88 0.05 -3.27
N PHE A 17 21.04 -0.66 -2.50
CA PHE A 17 20.85 -0.35 -1.08
C PHE A 17 22.11 -0.78 -0.30
N ALA A 18 23.11 0.09 -0.30
CA ALA A 18 24.31 -0.05 0.52
C ALA A 18 23.98 0.36 1.96
N LEU A 19 23.71 -0.64 2.81
CA LEU A 19 23.59 -0.44 4.25
C LEU A 19 25.00 -0.25 4.84
N SER A 20 25.23 0.93 5.40
CA SER A 20 26.54 1.39 5.88
C SER A 20 26.47 1.80 7.36
N ASP A 21 26.01 0.88 8.21
CA ASP A 21 26.16 1.03 9.65
C ASP A 21 27.57 0.63 10.10
N LYS A 22 27.92 0.97 11.35
CA LYS A 22 29.08 0.37 12.00
C LYS A 22 28.82 -1.14 12.23
N PRO A 23 29.82 -2.02 12.05
CA PRO A 23 29.69 -3.43 12.41
C PRO A 23 29.15 -3.60 13.85
N GLY A 24 28.16 -4.47 14.02
CA GLY A 24 27.49 -4.70 15.31
C GLY A 24 26.45 -3.65 15.72
N HIS A 25 26.25 -2.58 14.93
CA HIS A 25 25.26 -1.53 15.19
C HIS A 25 24.13 -1.47 14.14
N HIS A 26 23.86 -2.58 13.45
CA HIS A 26 22.77 -2.67 12.48
C HIS A 26 21.40 -2.55 13.14
N ASN A 27 20.53 -1.72 12.58
CA ASN A 27 19.14 -1.64 13.01
C ASN A 27 18.30 -2.73 12.32
N PHE A 28 18.27 -3.94 12.89
CA PHE A 28 17.50 -5.06 12.34
C PHE A 28 16.00 -4.77 12.23
N GLU A 29 15.42 -3.96 13.11
CA GLU A 29 14.01 -3.54 13.00
C GLU A 29 13.75 -2.70 11.75
N LEU A 30 14.73 -1.88 11.32
CA LEU A 30 14.68 -1.16 10.05
C LEU A 30 14.91 -2.10 8.85
N LEU A 31 15.84 -3.06 8.98
CA LEU A 31 16.12 -4.04 7.93
C LEU A 31 14.89 -4.89 7.60
N HIS A 32 14.18 -5.40 8.61
CA HIS A 32 12.97 -6.22 8.42
C HIS A 32 11.79 -5.46 7.75
N LYS A 33 11.86 -4.12 7.62
CA LYS A 33 10.89 -3.29 6.88
C LYS A 33 11.29 -3.09 5.41
N LEU A 34 12.49 -3.54 5.02
CA LEU A 34 13.11 -3.33 3.70
C LEU A 34 13.40 -4.65 2.98
N VAL A 35 13.96 -5.64 3.69
CA VAL A 35 14.35 -6.96 3.15
C VAL A 35 13.43 -8.06 3.66
N LEU A 36 13.13 -9.03 2.79
CA LEU A 36 12.55 -10.31 3.16
C LEU A 36 13.62 -11.21 3.83
N PRO A 37 13.24 -12.30 4.52
CA PRO A 37 14.20 -13.18 5.20
C PRO A 37 15.19 -13.90 4.27
N ASP A 38 14.87 -14.02 2.96
CA ASP A 38 15.79 -14.49 1.91
C ASP A 38 16.85 -13.44 1.48
N GLY A 39 16.86 -12.26 2.11
CA GLY A 39 17.73 -11.13 1.75
C GLY A 39 17.31 -10.38 0.48
N SER A 40 16.23 -10.81 -0.19
CA SER A 40 15.66 -10.09 -1.32
C SER A 40 14.82 -8.89 -0.87
N ILE A 41 14.45 -8.00 -1.80
CA ILE A 41 13.63 -6.82 -1.53
C ILE A 41 12.35 -6.82 -2.36
N LEU A 42 11.26 -6.32 -1.77
CA LEU A 42 10.04 -5.98 -2.51
C LEU A 42 10.29 -4.68 -3.29
N ARG A 43 10.59 -4.78 -4.58
CA ARG A 43 10.92 -3.61 -5.42
C ARG A 43 9.66 -2.89 -5.88
N ALA A 44 9.65 -1.57 -5.79
CA ALA A 44 8.70 -0.75 -6.54
C ALA A 44 9.06 -0.81 -8.03
N GLN A 45 8.05 -0.83 -8.91
CA GLN A 45 8.23 -0.85 -10.37
C GLN A 45 9.10 0.31 -10.88
N LEU A 46 8.97 1.46 -10.23
CA LEU A 46 9.69 2.69 -10.46
C LEU A 46 10.32 3.06 -9.07
N PRO A 47 11.67 3.24 -8.89
CA PRO A 47 12.37 3.53 -7.59
C PRO A 47 13.12 4.91 -7.44
N GLY A 48 12.50 5.97 -6.85
CA GLY A 48 12.92 7.43 -6.67
C GLY A 48 12.23 8.63 -7.47
N ARG A 49 11.21 9.41 -6.99
CA ARG A 49 10.64 10.66 -7.64
C ARG A 49 9.91 11.66 -6.71
N PRO A 50 10.06 13.00 -6.87
CA PRO A 50 9.11 13.99 -6.35
C PRO A 50 7.72 13.88 -7.01
N THR A 51 6.65 14.24 -6.29
CA THR A 51 5.29 14.35 -6.84
C THR A 51 5.12 15.64 -7.66
N ARG A 52 4.06 15.76 -8.47
CA ARG A 52 3.87 16.82 -9.49
C ARG A 52 3.85 18.27 -8.98
N ASP A 53 3.66 18.50 -7.69
CA ASP A 53 3.85 19.78 -7.01
C ASP A 53 5.33 20.21 -6.90
N CYS A 54 6.26 19.30 -7.18
CA CYS A 54 7.68 19.56 -7.42
C CYS A 54 8.04 19.29 -8.90
N LEU A 55 8.53 20.33 -9.59
CA LEU A 55 8.98 20.31 -10.99
C LEU A 55 9.93 19.14 -11.30
N PHE A 56 9.47 18.04 -11.94
CA PHE A 56 10.16 17.24 -12.97
C PHE A 56 9.22 16.16 -13.57
N CYS A 57 9.19 16.03 -14.90
CA CYS A 57 8.52 14.93 -15.62
C CYS A 57 9.54 14.12 -16.44
N ASP A 58 9.44 12.79 -16.40
CA ASP A 58 10.25 11.86 -17.23
C ASP A 58 9.40 10.62 -17.64
N PRO A 59 9.20 10.32 -18.94
CA PRO A 59 8.25 9.30 -19.41
C PRO A 59 8.90 8.00 -19.96
N ALA A 60 9.36 7.07 -19.11
CA ALA A 60 9.94 5.78 -19.57
C ALA A 60 9.61 4.54 -18.69
N ARG A 61 8.85 3.58 -19.29
CA ARG A 61 9.03 2.11 -19.45
C ARG A 61 9.93 1.31 -18.46
N ASP A 62 9.70 0.03 -18.11
CA ASP A 62 8.62 -0.98 -18.31
C ASP A 62 8.76 -2.05 -17.19
N GLY A 63 7.69 -2.77 -16.78
CA GLY A 63 7.78 -3.91 -15.82
C GLY A 63 6.51 -4.21 -15.01
N THR A 64 6.31 -5.46 -14.56
CA THR A 64 5.05 -6.03 -14.01
C THR A 64 4.37 -5.26 -12.86
N ARG A 65 3.03 -5.25 -12.87
CA ARG A 65 2.13 -4.34 -12.14
C ARG A 65 2.06 -4.58 -10.62
N SER A 66 2.42 -3.57 -9.83
CA SER A 66 1.94 -3.43 -8.44
C SER A 66 0.46 -3.07 -8.46
N CYS A 67 -0.31 -3.54 -7.47
CA CYS A 67 -1.72 -3.15 -7.32
C CYS A 67 -1.90 -1.80 -6.60
N SER A 68 -0.83 -1.21 -6.05
CA SER A 68 -0.85 0.04 -5.28
C SER A 68 0.38 0.91 -5.53
N GLY A 69 0.31 2.18 -5.10
CA GLY A 69 1.43 3.12 -5.09
C GLY A 69 1.86 3.51 -3.67
N VAL A 70 3.01 4.16 -3.55
CA VAL A 70 3.56 4.62 -2.26
C VAL A 70 3.86 6.12 -2.33
N VAL A 71 3.47 6.84 -1.28
CA VAL A 71 3.74 8.28 -1.09
C VAL A 71 4.43 8.47 0.26
N GLY A 72 5.73 8.74 0.24
CA GLY A 72 6.45 9.20 1.42
C GLY A 72 6.33 10.71 1.60
N VAL A 73 6.00 11.18 2.79
CA VAL A 73 5.88 12.59 3.17
C VAL A 73 6.92 12.89 4.25
N PHE A 74 7.76 13.91 4.05
CA PHE A 74 8.89 14.21 4.95
C PHE A 74 8.96 15.71 5.27
N ASN A 75 9.03 16.06 6.56
CA ASN A 75 9.37 17.42 6.99
C ASN A 75 10.89 17.54 7.16
N CYS A 76 11.53 18.18 6.17
CA CYS A 76 12.98 18.33 6.07
C CYS A 76 13.47 19.75 6.41
N GLN A 77 12.71 20.51 7.21
CA GLN A 77 13.07 21.90 7.55
C GLN A 77 14.33 22.03 8.42
N GLY A 78 14.84 23.26 8.51
CA GLY A 78 15.88 23.67 9.45
C GLY A 78 17.32 23.48 8.98
N ALA A 79 17.58 22.44 8.19
CA ALA A 79 18.91 22.11 7.70
C ALA A 79 18.95 21.91 6.17
N GLY A 80 20.07 22.24 5.54
CA GLY A 80 20.25 22.09 4.10
C GLY A 80 21.71 21.87 3.70
N TRP A 81 21.95 21.15 2.61
CA TRP A 81 23.30 20.93 2.10
C TRP A 81 23.89 22.22 1.52
N CYS A 82 24.93 22.75 2.16
CA CYS A 82 25.66 23.91 1.65
C CYS A 82 26.75 23.46 0.67
N LYS A 83 26.53 23.67 -0.63
CA LYS A 83 27.49 23.30 -1.70
C LYS A 83 28.88 23.91 -1.50
N LEU A 84 28.97 25.15 -0.98
CA LEU A 84 30.23 25.85 -0.73
C LEU A 84 31.00 25.25 0.44
N ALA A 85 30.33 25.10 1.59
CA ALA A 85 30.96 24.58 2.81
C ALA A 85 31.08 23.05 2.85
N LYS A 86 30.57 22.34 1.82
CA LYS A 86 30.49 20.88 1.70
C LYS A 86 30.01 20.18 2.98
N LYS A 87 29.02 20.80 3.64
CA LYS A 87 28.40 20.28 4.86
C LYS A 87 26.94 20.69 4.94
N THR A 88 26.15 19.93 5.69
CA THR A 88 24.82 20.35 6.13
C THR A 88 24.96 21.58 7.01
N ARG A 89 24.24 22.66 6.64
CA ARG A 89 24.15 23.90 7.40
C ARG A 89 22.74 24.02 7.97
N VAL A 90 22.66 24.10 9.30
CA VAL A 90 21.45 24.55 9.99
C VAL A 90 21.27 26.03 9.69
N HIS A 91 20.10 26.39 9.18
CA HIS A 91 19.67 27.76 8.87
C HIS A 91 18.51 28.20 9.77
N ASP A 92 17.75 27.24 10.31
CA ASP A 92 16.78 27.42 11.38
C ASP A 92 16.94 26.23 12.35
N ALA A 93 17.18 26.52 13.63
CA ALA A 93 17.45 25.53 14.66
C ALA A 93 16.19 25.03 15.37
N ALA A 94 15.03 25.68 15.17
CA ALA A 94 13.76 25.29 15.75
C ALA A 94 12.59 25.51 14.77
N PRO A 95 12.56 24.82 13.61
CA PRO A 95 11.49 25.01 12.64
C PRO A 95 10.14 24.50 13.16
N GLY A 96 9.08 25.02 12.55
CA GLY A 96 7.71 24.69 12.91
C GLY A 96 7.26 23.29 12.51
N THR A 97 6.02 22.98 12.87
CA THR A 97 5.29 21.82 12.33
C THR A 97 4.71 22.21 10.98
N LEU A 98 4.73 21.31 10.00
CA LEU A 98 4.13 21.52 8.67
C LEU A 98 2.89 20.65 8.49
N THR A 99 1.84 21.22 7.91
CA THR A 99 0.67 20.49 7.43
C THR A 99 0.64 20.50 5.90
N VAL A 100 0.42 19.32 5.30
CA VAL A 100 0.29 19.10 3.86
C VAL A 100 -0.89 18.16 3.60
N ALA A 101 -1.43 18.16 2.38
CA ALA A 101 -2.47 17.22 1.98
C ALA A 101 -1.89 16.08 1.12
N VAL A 102 -2.40 14.86 1.32
CA VAL A 102 -2.12 13.67 0.51
C VAL A 102 -3.37 13.27 -0.26
N THR A 103 -3.24 13.04 -1.57
CA THR A 103 -4.35 12.60 -2.45
C THR A 103 -4.02 11.26 -3.11
N ALA A 104 -5.04 10.52 -3.58
CA ALA A 104 -4.81 9.33 -4.40
C ALA A 104 -3.99 9.65 -5.68
N THR A 105 -4.21 10.85 -6.25
CA THR A 105 -3.54 11.34 -7.46
C THR A 105 -2.09 11.78 -7.26
N ASP A 106 -1.59 11.85 -6.02
CA ASP A 106 -0.16 12.04 -5.75
C ASP A 106 0.67 10.87 -6.32
N VAL A 107 0.04 9.70 -6.50
CA VAL A 107 0.56 8.61 -7.33
C VAL A 107 0.11 8.83 -8.78
N ASP A 108 0.91 9.50 -9.62
CA ASP A 108 0.51 9.82 -11.02
C ASP A 108 0.01 8.62 -11.86
N THR A 109 0.46 7.40 -11.53
CA THR A 109 0.12 6.15 -12.23
C THR A 109 -1.13 5.46 -11.68
N ILE A 110 -1.78 6.00 -10.64
CA ILE A 110 -2.83 5.32 -9.87
C ILE A 110 -3.99 4.83 -10.75
N ALA A 111 -4.43 5.62 -11.73
CA ALA A 111 -5.47 5.24 -12.67
C ALA A 111 -5.03 4.08 -13.60
N GLN A 112 -3.75 4.03 -13.98
CA GLN A 112 -3.19 2.92 -14.77
C GLN A 112 -3.09 1.64 -13.94
N LEU A 113 -2.77 1.75 -12.65
CA LEU A 113 -2.75 0.60 -11.73
C LEU A 113 -4.16 0.04 -11.55
N ALA A 114 -5.13 0.92 -11.27
CA ALA A 114 -6.53 0.59 -10.99
C ALA A 114 -7.28 -0.01 -12.19
N GLY A 115 -7.00 0.49 -13.40
CA GLY A 115 -7.69 0.10 -14.64
C GLY A 115 -8.73 1.12 -15.11
N PRO A 116 -9.38 0.87 -16.26
CA PRO A 116 -10.26 1.84 -16.92
C PRO A 116 -11.52 2.16 -16.11
N ASP A 117 -12.03 1.21 -15.34
CA ASP A 117 -13.30 1.31 -14.60
C ASP A 117 -13.14 1.97 -13.22
N TRP A 118 -12.00 2.59 -12.94
CA TRP A 118 -11.72 3.18 -11.64
C TRP A 118 -12.49 4.48 -11.41
N ASP A 119 -13.35 4.48 -10.37
CA ASP A 119 -14.17 5.64 -10.02
C ASP A 119 -13.37 6.81 -9.40
N GLY A 120 -12.14 6.56 -8.96
CA GLY A 120 -11.25 7.53 -8.31
C GLY A 120 -11.15 7.41 -6.78
N GLN A 121 -11.84 6.45 -6.16
CA GLN A 121 -11.74 6.15 -4.73
C GLN A 121 -10.50 5.29 -4.42
N ALA A 122 -9.88 5.51 -3.27
CA ALA A 122 -8.76 4.70 -2.79
C ALA A 122 -8.91 4.40 -1.29
N VAL A 123 -8.06 3.50 -0.80
CA VAL A 123 -7.73 3.44 0.63
C VAL A 123 -6.27 3.83 0.81
N LEU A 124 -5.97 4.52 1.91
CA LEU A 124 -4.63 4.89 2.34
C LEU A 124 -4.28 4.05 3.58
N TYR A 125 -3.19 3.29 3.53
CA TYR A 125 -2.62 2.67 4.73
C TYR A 125 -1.42 3.48 5.22
N ALA A 126 -1.52 4.04 6.43
CA ALA A 126 -0.45 4.80 7.08
C ALA A 126 0.55 3.85 7.77
N PHE A 127 1.82 3.92 7.39
CA PHE A 127 2.83 2.93 7.82
C PHE A 127 3.40 3.18 9.22
N LYS A 128 3.58 4.43 9.64
CA LYS A 128 4.36 4.76 10.85
C LYS A 128 3.74 4.14 12.09
N SER A 129 4.61 3.57 12.92
CA SER A 129 4.27 3.02 14.23
C SER A 129 3.56 4.08 15.08
N GLY A 130 2.29 3.86 15.38
CA GLY A 130 1.43 4.78 16.12
C GLY A 130 0.08 5.04 15.44
N LEU A 131 0.04 5.10 14.11
CA LEU A 131 -1.22 5.17 13.35
C LEU A 131 -1.63 3.79 12.86
N ARG A 132 -0.84 3.15 11.97
CA ARG A 132 -1.18 1.85 11.34
C ARG A 132 -2.63 1.79 10.80
N GLU A 133 -3.14 2.95 10.40
CA GLU A 133 -4.56 3.22 10.15
C GLU A 133 -4.90 3.00 8.69
N LEU A 134 -6.10 2.46 8.43
CA LEU A 134 -6.65 2.31 7.10
C LEU A 134 -7.74 3.36 6.86
N ILE A 135 -7.44 4.34 6.00
CA ILE A 135 -8.30 5.51 5.77
C ILE A 135 -8.94 5.38 4.39
N ARG A 136 -10.27 5.36 4.33
CA ARG A 136 -11.03 5.40 3.07
C ARG A 136 -10.97 6.82 2.49
N LEU A 137 -10.45 6.97 1.27
CA LEU A 137 -10.29 8.25 0.58
C LEU A 137 -11.29 8.36 -0.60
N PRO A 138 -12.37 9.15 -0.47
CA PRO A 138 -13.29 9.43 -1.57
C PRO A 138 -12.60 10.07 -2.78
N LYS A 139 -13.26 10.01 -3.95
CA LYS A 139 -12.78 10.63 -5.19
C LYS A 139 -12.47 12.12 -4.98
N GLY A 140 -11.23 12.53 -5.25
CA GLY A 140 -10.80 13.92 -5.14
C GLY A 140 -10.64 14.44 -3.71
N ALA A 141 -10.85 13.62 -2.69
CA ALA A 141 -10.57 13.98 -1.31
C ALA A 141 -9.05 14.05 -1.05
N ALA A 142 -8.68 14.80 -0.01
CA ALA A 142 -7.32 14.98 0.43
C ALA A 142 -7.24 14.74 1.95
N LEU A 143 -6.30 13.90 2.38
CA LEU A 143 -5.99 13.65 3.79
C LEU A 143 -5.01 14.72 4.30
N PRO A 144 -5.36 15.57 5.28
CA PRO A 144 -4.39 16.45 5.92
C PRO A 144 -3.42 15.63 6.79
N VAL A 145 -2.13 15.91 6.66
CA VAL A 145 -1.03 15.23 7.34
C VAL A 145 -0.13 16.30 7.97
N THR A 146 0.10 16.20 9.27
CA THR A 146 0.84 17.19 10.06
C THR A 146 2.08 16.55 10.68
N LEU A 147 3.27 17.08 10.36
CA LEU A 147 4.57 16.50 10.72
C LEU A 147 5.47 17.54 11.40
N LYS A 148 6.08 17.18 12.53
CA LYS A 148 7.17 17.95 13.14
C LYS A 148 8.46 17.78 12.33
N VAL A 149 9.45 18.60 12.61
CA VAL A 149 10.76 18.57 11.94
C VAL A 149 11.42 17.19 12.11
N LEU A 150 11.98 16.66 11.00
CA LEU A 150 12.52 15.31 10.87
C LEU A 150 11.51 14.16 11.02
N GLU A 151 10.21 14.45 11.18
CA GLU A 151 9.19 13.42 11.04
C GLU A 151 8.86 13.12 9.59
N TYR A 152 8.41 11.89 9.37
CA TYR A 152 7.90 11.40 8.10
C TYR A 152 6.63 10.57 8.32
N GLU A 153 5.94 10.29 7.21
CA GLU A 153 4.91 9.26 7.10
C GLU A 153 5.04 8.58 5.72
N VAL A 154 4.63 7.31 5.60
CA VAL A 154 4.57 6.59 4.33
C VAL A 154 3.15 6.05 4.13
N PHE A 155 2.46 6.55 3.11
CA PHE A 155 1.12 6.08 2.74
C PHE A 155 1.20 5.09 1.59
N HIS A 156 0.53 3.95 1.75
CA HIS A 156 0.25 3.03 0.66
C HIS A 156 -1.12 3.38 0.06
N VAL A 157 -1.11 3.86 -1.18
CA VAL A 157 -2.29 4.30 -1.93
C VAL A 157 -2.80 3.13 -2.76
N CYS A 158 -3.87 2.50 -2.30
CA CYS A 158 -4.46 1.32 -2.95
C CYS A 158 -5.78 1.71 -3.62
N PRO A 159 -5.90 1.63 -4.96
CA PRO A 159 -7.15 1.91 -5.65
C PRO A 159 -8.27 0.99 -5.15
N LEU A 160 -9.43 1.56 -4.86
CA LEU A 160 -10.60 0.78 -4.49
C LEU A 160 -11.25 0.18 -5.74
N LYS A 161 -11.53 -1.12 -5.73
CA LYS A 161 -12.24 -1.81 -6.79
C LYS A 161 -13.58 -2.33 -6.28
N ASN A 162 -14.66 -1.99 -6.97
CA ASN A 162 -15.97 -2.61 -6.75
C ASN A 162 -15.93 -4.01 -7.39
N ILE A 163 -16.06 -5.06 -6.58
CA ILE A 163 -15.86 -6.47 -7.01
C ILE A 163 -17.18 -7.24 -7.15
N ALA A 164 -18.24 -6.77 -6.50
CA ALA A 164 -19.62 -7.24 -6.62
C ALA A 164 -20.56 -6.10 -6.15
N PRO A 165 -21.88 -6.17 -6.37
CA PRO A 165 -22.83 -5.23 -5.78
C PRO A 165 -22.63 -5.12 -4.26
N ASN A 166 -22.43 -3.89 -3.77
CA ASN A 166 -22.14 -3.57 -2.36
C ASN A 166 -20.85 -4.20 -1.77
N ILE A 167 -19.96 -4.78 -2.59
CA ILE A 167 -18.64 -5.26 -2.16
C ILE A 167 -17.54 -4.53 -2.92
N SER A 168 -16.66 -3.87 -2.15
CA SER A 168 -15.47 -3.20 -2.66
C SER A 168 -14.23 -3.67 -1.90
N PHE A 169 -13.10 -3.77 -2.60
CA PHE A 169 -11.88 -4.40 -2.11
C PHE A 169 -10.64 -3.67 -2.65
N ALA A 170 -9.57 -3.63 -1.84
CA ALA A 170 -8.26 -3.13 -2.28
C ALA A 170 -7.12 -3.89 -1.57
N PRO A 171 -6.22 -4.59 -2.30
CA PRO A 171 -5.06 -5.23 -1.68
C PRO A 171 -4.03 -4.18 -1.24
N ILE A 172 -3.51 -4.30 -0.01
CA ILE A 172 -2.47 -3.40 0.52
C ILE A 172 -1.09 -4.07 0.41
N GLY A 173 -1.01 -5.35 0.78
CA GLY A 173 0.23 -6.13 0.81
C GLY A 173 0.79 -6.30 2.23
N LEU A 174 2.11 -6.45 2.38
CA LEU A 174 2.73 -6.70 3.69
C LEU A 174 2.82 -5.40 4.51
N LEU A 175 1.97 -5.26 5.53
CA LEU A 175 1.75 -4.03 6.30
C LEU A 175 3.01 -3.52 7.03
N ASP A 176 3.93 -4.43 7.35
CA ASP A 176 5.18 -4.10 8.06
C ASP A 176 6.37 -3.81 7.11
N MET A 177 6.14 -3.74 5.80
CA MET A 177 7.14 -3.36 4.79
C MET A 177 6.92 -1.93 4.28
N PHE A 178 8.00 -1.17 4.04
CA PHE A 178 7.93 0.18 3.44
C PHE A 178 7.36 0.21 2.00
N ASN A 179 7.34 -0.95 1.34
CA ASN A 179 6.72 -1.13 0.03
C ASN A 179 5.77 -2.33 0.10
N ALA A 180 4.74 -2.23 0.94
CA ALA A 180 3.77 -3.29 1.20
C ALA A 180 3.21 -3.89 -0.10
N GLY A 181 2.81 -3.02 -1.04
CA GLY A 181 2.22 -3.38 -2.34
C GLY A 181 3.14 -4.21 -3.23
N GLY A 182 4.46 -4.13 -3.06
CA GLY A 182 5.43 -4.97 -3.77
C GLY A 182 5.31 -6.46 -3.43
N ALA A 183 4.60 -6.82 -2.36
CA ALA A 183 4.25 -8.21 -2.04
C ALA A 183 3.12 -8.78 -2.91
N VAL A 184 2.36 -7.95 -3.64
CA VAL A 184 1.19 -8.40 -4.42
C VAL A 184 1.60 -8.61 -5.87
N GLU A 185 1.87 -9.86 -6.27
CA GLU A 185 2.22 -10.23 -7.65
C GLU A 185 1.00 -10.30 -8.58
N HIS A 186 -0.20 -10.54 -8.03
CA HIS A 186 -1.45 -10.64 -8.79
C HIS A 186 -2.68 -10.31 -7.92
N PHE A 187 -3.68 -9.66 -8.51
CA PHE A 187 -5.02 -9.46 -7.94
C PHE A 187 -6.08 -9.83 -8.99
N GLY A 188 -6.78 -10.94 -8.75
CA GLY A 188 -7.91 -11.41 -9.55
C GLY A 188 -9.21 -11.35 -8.76
N VAL A 189 -10.32 -11.26 -9.48
CA VAL A 189 -11.69 -11.26 -8.95
C VAL A 189 -12.51 -12.24 -9.77
N GLN A 190 -13.22 -13.13 -9.10
CA GLN A 190 -14.20 -14.05 -9.67
C GLN A 190 -15.55 -13.75 -9.03
N VAL A 191 -16.52 -13.27 -9.80
CA VAL A 191 -17.88 -13.08 -9.32
C VAL A 191 -18.57 -14.43 -9.30
N THR A 192 -18.94 -14.91 -8.12
CA THR A 192 -19.83 -16.06 -7.96
C THR A 192 -21.26 -15.54 -7.92
N SER A 193 -21.93 -15.56 -9.08
CA SER A 193 -23.37 -15.33 -9.13
C SER A 193 -24.09 -16.26 -8.17
N ALA A 194 -25.15 -15.78 -7.51
CA ALA A 194 -26.03 -16.65 -6.73
C ALA A 194 -26.52 -17.80 -7.61
N ASP A 195 -26.59 -19.00 -7.02
CA ASP A 195 -26.90 -20.23 -7.76
C ASP A 195 -28.21 -20.09 -8.56
N PRO A 196 -28.26 -20.60 -9.81
CA PRO A 196 -29.51 -20.64 -10.56
C PRO A 196 -30.48 -21.57 -9.83
N VAL A 197 -31.59 -21.00 -9.35
CA VAL A 197 -32.66 -21.76 -8.70
C VAL A 197 -33.57 -22.30 -9.78
N ASP A 198 -33.58 -23.62 -9.96
CA ASP A 198 -34.67 -24.31 -10.66
C ASP A 198 -36.00 -23.92 -10.02
N GLY A 199 -36.95 -23.47 -10.83
CA GLY A 199 -38.01 -22.58 -10.35
C GLY A 199 -39.12 -23.23 -9.52
N ASP A 200 -39.77 -22.42 -8.70
CA ASP A 200 -41.22 -22.15 -8.83
C ASP A 200 -41.58 -20.82 -8.12
N ASN A 201 -42.81 -20.36 -8.35
CA ASN A 201 -43.37 -19.07 -7.99
C ASN A 201 -43.69 -18.92 -6.49
N GLY A 202 -43.54 -17.70 -5.96
CA GLY A 202 -44.12 -17.33 -4.67
C GLY A 202 -43.59 -16.00 -4.15
N ASN A 203 -44.49 -15.04 -3.89
CA ASN A 203 -44.17 -13.73 -3.34
C ASN A 203 -43.26 -13.81 -2.11
N ALA A 204 -42.00 -13.38 -2.26
CA ALA A 204 -41.13 -13.01 -1.16
C ALA A 204 -40.63 -11.59 -1.40
N ILE A 205 -40.80 -10.71 -0.41
CA ILE A 205 -40.20 -9.38 -0.39
C ILE A 205 -38.69 -9.56 -0.52
N GLY A 206 -38.08 -8.89 -1.49
CA GLY A 206 -36.69 -9.12 -1.89
C GLY A 206 -35.67 -8.67 -0.84
N GLU A 207 -35.49 -9.48 0.20
CA GLU A 207 -34.30 -9.39 1.05
C GLU A 207 -33.06 -9.61 0.18
N ASN A 208 -32.07 -8.74 0.32
CA ASN A 208 -30.83 -8.76 -0.45
C ASN A 208 -30.16 -10.14 -0.33
N ARG A 209 -30.32 -11.00 -1.35
CA ARG A 209 -29.46 -12.17 -1.54
C ARG A 209 -28.04 -11.65 -1.71
N GLY A 210 -27.24 -11.81 -0.65
CA GLY A 210 -25.89 -11.27 -0.57
C GLY A 210 -25.09 -11.65 -1.81
N SER A 211 -24.62 -10.64 -2.55
CA SER A 211 -23.70 -10.87 -3.65
C SER A 211 -22.42 -11.48 -3.10
N LYS A 212 -21.88 -12.51 -3.76
CA LYS A 212 -20.64 -13.18 -3.34
C LYS A 212 -19.52 -12.92 -4.33
N ALA A 213 -18.32 -12.69 -3.84
CA ALA A 213 -17.11 -12.51 -4.64
C ALA A 213 -15.95 -13.32 -4.08
N ARG A 214 -15.17 -13.93 -4.98
CA ARG A 214 -13.90 -14.59 -4.64
C ARG A 214 -12.75 -13.74 -5.17
N VAL A 215 -11.94 -13.21 -4.26
CA VAL A 215 -10.68 -12.54 -4.58
C VAL A 215 -9.56 -13.57 -4.58
N VAL A 216 -8.66 -13.50 -5.56
CA VAL A 216 -7.47 -14.37 -5.66
C VAL A 216 -6.22 -13.51 -5.76
N LEU A 217 -5.38 -13.58 -4.72
CA LEU A 217 -4.09 -12.88 -4.66
C LEU A 217 -2.95 -13.88 -4.85
N ARG A 218 -1.95 -13.51 -5.67
CA ARG A 218 -0.62 -14.16 -5.61
C ARG A 218 0.31 -13.22 -4.87
N LEU A 219 0.99 -13.75 -3.86
CA LEU A 219 1.71 -12.96 -2.87
C LEU A 219 3.16 -13.42 -2.77
N ARG A 220 4.05 -12.49 -2.39
CA ARG A 220 5.45 -12.76 -2.09
C ARG A 220 5.88 -12.17 -0.74
N GLY A 221 6.44 -13.01 0.12
CA GLY A 221 6.98 -12.66 1.44
C GLY A 221 6.31 -13.42 2.59
N CYS A 222 6.42 -12.89 3.80
CA CYS A 222 5.86 -13.44 5.04
C CYS A 222 5.51 -12.31 6.02
N GLY A 223 4.77 -12.62 7.09
CA GLY A 223 4.31 -11.65 8.09
C GLY A 223 2.89 -11.14 7.83
N ARG A 224 2.55 -9.98 8.38
CA ARG A 224 1.17 -9.45 8.35
C ARG A 224 0.80 -8.90 6.97
N LEU A 225 0.00 -9.65 6.23
CA LEU A 225 -0.70 -9.18 5.05
C LEU A 225 -1.91 -8.34 5.45
N GLY A 226 -2.18 -7.27 4.70
CA GLY A 226 -3.42 -6.50 4.80
C GLY A 226 -4.11 -6.27 3.46
N ALA A 227 -5.43 -6.09 3.54
CA ALA A 227 -6.29 -5.62 2.47
C ALA A 227 -7.47 -4.83 3.06
N TYR A 228 -8.08 -3.95 2.27
CA TYR A 228 -9.42 -3.45 2.55
C TYR A 228 -10.46 -4.40 1.97
N SER A 229 -11.51 -4.68 2.75
CA SER A 229 -12.79 -5.19 2.25
C SER A 229 -13.93 -4.41 2.89
N SER A 230 -14.94 -4.02 2.11
CA SER A 230 -16.11 -3.32 2.66
C SER A 230 -17.13 -4.24 3.34
N GLN A 231 -16.89 -5.56 3.34
CA GLN A 231 -17.67 -6.55 4.08
C GLN A 231 -16.71 -7.55 4.73
N ARG A 232 -17.10 -8.11 5.87
CA ARG A 232 -16.32 -9.13 6.58
C ARG A 232 -16.21 -10.39 5.69
N PRO A 233 -15.01 -10.89 5.39
CA PRO A 233 -14.88 -12.14 4.65
C PRO A 233 -15.59 -13.31 5.34
N LEU A 234 -16.11 -14.22 4.53
CA LEU A 234 -16.70 -15.48 4.97
C LEU A 234 -15.60 -16.51 5.28
N LYS A 235 -14.55 -16.54 4.45
CA LYS A 235 -13.46 -17.52 4.52
C LYS A 235 -12.22 -17.02 3.80
N CYS A 236 -11.04 -17.35 4.33
CA CYS A 236 -9.75 -17.19 3.66
C CYS A 236 -9.05 -18.55 3.54
N THR A 237 -8.38 -18.80 2.41
CA THR A 237 -7.55 -20.00 2.21
C THR A 237 -6.19 -19.65 1.63
N LEU A 238 -5.12 -20.17 2.23
CA LEU A 238 -3.74 -20.01 1.81
C LEU A 238 -3.23 -21.35 1.26
N ASP A 239 -2.85 -21.38 -0.02
CA ASP A 239 -2.46 -22.61 -0.74
C ASP A 239 -3.47 -23.77 -0.51
N SER A 240 -4.76 -23.45 -0.67
CA SER A 240 -5.91 -24.34 -0.45
C SER A 240 -6.15 -24.82 0.99
N SER A 241 -5.35 -24.38 1.96
CA SER A 241 -5.58 -24.64 3.40
C SER A 241 -6.34 -23.48 4.05
N ASP A 242 -7.28 -23.77 4.94
CA ASP A 242 -7.99 -22.73 5.69
C ASP A 242 -7.02 -21.94 6.59
N VAL A 243 -7.17 -20.61 6.62
CA VAL A 243 -6.33 -19.72 7.43
C VAL A 243 -7.17 -18.74 8.23
N GLU A 244 -6.78 -18.51 9.48
CA GLU A 244 -7.39 -17.48 10.33
C GLU A 244 -7.11 -16.08 9.80
N PHE A 245 -8.08 -15.18 9.99
CA PHE A 245 -7.99 -13.78 9.58
C PHE A 245 -8.60 -12.87 10.64
N GLY A 246 -7.98 -11.71 10.86
CA GLY A 246 -8.58 -10.61 11.61
C GLY A 246 -9.33 -9.68 10.68
N TYR A 247 -10.46 -9.12 11.12
CA TYR A 247 -11.22 -8.11 10.38
C TYR A 247 -11.70 -7.01 11.34
N GLU A 248 -11.36 -5.76 11.01
CA GLU A 248 -11.78 -4.57 11.76
C GLU A 248 -13.01 -3.95 11.08
N GLU A 249 -14.17 -4.00 11.74
CA GLU A 249 -15.44 -3.58 11.12
C GLU A 249 -15.52 -2.08 10.85
N GLU A 250 -14.87 -1.26 11.68
CA GLU A 250 -14.87 0.21 11.56
C GLU A 250 -14.10 0.71 10.32
N THR A 251 -12.98 0.08 9.99
CA THR A 251 -12.08 0.49 8.90
C THR A 251 -12.20 -0.38 7.64
N GLY A 252 -12.73 -1.60 7.77
CA GLY A 252 -12.70 -2.63 6.74
C GLY A 252 -11.33 -3.30 6.55
N LEU A 253 -10.40 -3.15 7.51
CA LEU A 253 -9.07 -3.76 7.44
C LEU A 253 -9.14 -5.28 7.70
N LEU A 254 -8.91 -6.05 6.64
CA LEU A 254 -8.63 -7.48 6.68
C LEU A 254 -7.13 -7.69 6.94
N THR A 255 -6.78 -8.56 7.89
CA THR A 255 -5.41 -8.97 8.20
C THR A 255 -5.24 -10.48 8.22
N ILE A 256 -4.15 -10.98 7.63
CA ILE A 256 -3.82 -12.41 7.56
C ILE A 256 -2.31 -12.56 7.84
N ASN A 257 -1.94 -13.53 8.68
CA ASN A 257 -0.54 -13.83 8.95
C ASN A 257 -0.01 -14.85 7.94
N LEU A 258 0.85 -14.41 7.02
CA LEU A 258 1.59 -15.30 6.13
C LEU A 258 2.76 -15.93 6.91
N PRO A 259 2.87 -17.27 6.99
CA PRO A 259 3.97 -17.90 7.69
C PRO A 259 5.30 -17.69 6.96
N VAL A 260 6.42 -18.05 7.61
CA VAL A 260 7.71 -18.20 6.92
C VAL A 260 7.69 -19.56 6.21
N PRO A 261 7.78 -19.62 4.87
CA PRO A 261 7.74 -20.90 4.16
C PRO A 261 9.07 -21.63 4.27
N GLU A 262 9.01 -22.96 4.26
CA GLU A 262 10.19 -23.84 4.21
C GLU A 262 10.95 -23.76 2.87
N LYS A 263 10.33 -23.17 1.83
CA LYS A 263 10.89 -23.05 0.48
C LYS A 263 11.31 -21.60 0.19
N GLU A 264 12.49 -21.45 -0.43
CA GLU A 264 13.17 -20.17 -0.70
C GLU A 264 12.40 -19.14 -1.54
N MET A 265 11.26 -19.48 -2.17
CA MET A 265 10.57 -18.56 -3.07
C MET A 265 9.63 -17.55 -2.39
N TYR A 266 9.21 -17.83 -1.15
CA TYR A 266 8.27 -17.00 -0.38
C TYR A 266 6.95 -16.69 -1.10
N LYS A 267 6.44 -17.61 -1.92
CA LYS A 267 5.22 -17.40 -2.73
C LYS A 267 4.00 -18.08 -2.13
N TRP A 268 2.85 -17.42 -2.24
CA TRP A 268 1.56 -17.90 -1.76
C TRP A 268 0.44 -17.62 -2.78
N SER A 269 -0.54 -18.51 -2.84
CA SER A 269 -1.85 -18.30 -3.44
C SER A 269 -2.88 -18.12 -2.33
N LEU A 270 -3.34 -16.89 -2.12
CA LEU A 270 -4.39 -16.58 -1.15
C LEU A 270 -5.72 -16.39 -1.88
N GLU A 271 -6.77 -17.02 -1.37
CA GLU A 271 -8.15 -16.76 -1.78
C GLU A 271 -8.97 -16.20 -0.61
N ILE A 272 -9.84 -15.25 -0.91
CA ILE A 272 -10.72 -14.60 0.05
C ILE A 272 -12.13 -14.67 -0.52
N GLN A 273 -13.06 -15.28 0.22
CA GLN A 273 -14.48 -15.30 -0.08
C GLN A 273 -15.17 -14.20 0.73
N VAL A 274 -15.89 -13.31 0.04
CA VAL A 274 -16.68 -12.22 0.62
C VAL A 274 -18.12 -12.37 0.14
#